data_AF-A0A2Z6CTJ3-F1
#
_entry.id   AF-A0A2Z6CTJ3-F1
#
_cell.length_a   1.000
_cell.length_b   1.000
_cell.length_c   1.000
_cell.angle_alpha   90.00
_cell.angle_beta   90.00
_cell.angle_gamma   90.00
#
_symmetry.space_group_name_H-M   'P 1'
#
loop_
_entity.id
_entity.type
_entity.pdbx_description
1 polymer ?
#
loop_
_entity_poly.entity_id
_entity_poly.type
_entity_poly.pdbx_seq_one_letter_code
_entity_poly.pdbx_strand_id
1 'polypeptide(L)'
;MSGNLGSPTPIQPLSVGNVVSAGIRLYRSHLKDYFLLALRAYIWLFIPVYGWAKCYALISLISRLAFGELVNQPETISSGERFVNSRKWQFLLMMLLMFLVGIGVVVGMVILFALFGVLSAALVGGVGQQGNPASIVLLIAIALVVGIAAFIGVLWLLTRFYLVDVPLAIEENIDATSTISRSWELTQGYVWRIMFISFVAFLITIPIQIAFQIVSGIVQLVLGSLIGEDLGFFTLVYSVLILALSFAGSAAIVPFWQTVKAVIYYDLRSRREGLGLQLRDHEI
;
A
#
# COMPACT_ATOMS: atom_id res chain seq x y z
N MET A 1 35.68 3.44 -15.78
CA MET A 1 35.86 2.31 -14.85
C MET A 1 34.48 1.70 -14.60
N SER A 2 34.22 0.56 -15.23
CA SER A 2 32.94 -0.15 -15.19
C SER A 2 32.81 -0.90 -13.87
N GLY A 3 31.97 -0.39 -12.97
CA GLY A 3 31.58 -1.10 -11.75
C GLY A 3 30.64 -2.26 -12.09
N ASN A 4 31.22 -3.40 -12.46
CA ASN A 4 30.53 -4.68 -12.49
C ASN A 4 30.38 -5.14 -11.04
N LEU A 5 29.24 -4.83 -10.42
CA LEU A 5 28.82 -5.42 -9.15
C LEU A 5 27.82 -6.51 -9.47
N GLY A 6 28.18 -7.72 -9.07
CA GLY A 6 27.65 -8.98 -9.57
C GLY A 6 26.13 -9.13 -9.48
N SER A 7 25.64 -10.04 -10.33
CA SER A 7 24.38 -10.73 -10.15
C SER A 7 24.16 -11.07 -8.67
N PRO A 8 22.96 -10.86 -8.11
CA PRO A 8 22.72 -11.13 -6.71
C PRO A 8 22.95 -12.63 -6.45
N THR A 9 23.98 -12.97 -5.69
CA THR A 9 24.13 -14.33 -5.15
C THR A 9 22.88 -14.66 -4.32
N PRO A 10 22.19 -15.79 -4.56
CA PRO A 10 20.80 -16.01 -4.11
C PRO A 10 20.58 -16.15 -2.59
N ILE A 11 21.63 -16.00 -1.77
CA ILE A 11 21.62 -16.40 -0.36
C ILE A 11 21.85 -15.21 0.59
N GLN A 12 22.27 -14.05 0.08
CA GLN A 12 22.53 -12.91 0.97
C GLN A 12 21.22 -12.19 1.31
N PRO A 13 20.90 -12.01 2.60
CA PRO A 13 19.67 -11.36 3.01
C PRO A 13 19.59 -9.95 2.41
N LEU A 14 18.53 -9.65 1.66
CA LEU A 14 18.36 -8.30 1.11
C LEU A 14 18.30 -7.31 2.27
N SER A 15 19.27 -6.40 2.33
CA SER A 15 19.20 -5.28 3.26
C SER A 15 17.95 -4.44 2.94
N VAL A 16 17.47 -3.66 3.91
CA VAL A 16 16.31 -2.80 3.72
C VAL A 16 16.55 -1.83 2.55
N GLY A 17 17.76 -1.28 2.45
CA GLY A 17 18.16 -0.46 1.31
C GLY A 17 18.09 -1.21 -0.02
N ASN A 18 18.58 -2.45 -0.06
CA ASN A 18 18.58 -3.27 -1.28
C ASN A 18 17.15 -3.56 -1.77
N VAL A 19 16.20 -3.79 -0.86
CA VAL A 19 14.78 -4.01 -1.24
C VAL A 19 14.21 -2.79 -1.96
N VAL A 20 14.42 -1.61 -1.38
CA VAL A 20 13.90 -0.36 -1.94
C VAL A 20 14.62 0.01 -3.24
N SER A 21 15.94 -0.14 -3.30
CA SER A 21 16.72 0.07 -4.52
C SER A 21 16.32 -0.88 -5.65
N ALA A 22 16.03 -2.14 -5.34
CA ALA A 22 15.49 -3.11 -6.31
C ALA A 22 14.11 -2.68 -6.81
N GLY A 23 13.22 -2.23 -5.92
CA GLY A 23 11.92 -1.68 -6.29
C GLY A 23 12.04 -0.47 -7.23
N ILE A 24 12.93 0.48 -6.92
CA ILE A 24 13.22 1.62 -7.81
C ILE A 24 13.74 1.15 -9.16
N ARG A 25 14.66 0.18 -9.18
CA ARG A 25 15.25 -0.35 -10.41
C ARG A 25 14.18 -0.99 -11.31
N LEU A 26 13.32 -1.83 -10.75
CA LEU A 26 12.19 -2.47 -11.46
C LEU A 26 11.19 -1.44 -11.98
N TYR A 27 10.84 -0.44 -11.16
CA TYR A 27 9.95 0.61 -11.63
C TYR A 27 10.58 1.42 -12.76
N ARG A 28 11.88 1.73 -12.66
CA ARG A 28 12.59 2.53 -13.66
C ARG A 28 12.79 1.79 -14.98
N SER A 29 13.00 0.46 -14.98
CA SER A 29 13.12 -0.33 -16.21
C SER A 29 11.83 -0.34 -17.03
N HIS A 30 10.68 -0.32 -16.35
CA HIS A 30 9.35 -0.37 -16.98
C HIS A 30 8.48 0.87 -16.70
N LEU A 31 9.12 2.05 -16.59
CA LEU A 31 8.46 3.28 -16.13
C LEU A 31 7.20 3.60 -16.94
N LYS A 32 7.31 3.59 -18.28
CA LYS A 32 6.21 3.90 -19.19
C LYS A 32 5.08 2.87 -19.06
N ASP A 33 5.41 1.59 -19.08
CA ASP A 33 4.42 0.51 -19.08
C ASP A 33 3.65 0.47 -17.77
N TYR A 34 4.36 0.54 -16.63
CA TYR A 34 3.73 0.52 -15.32
C TYR A 34 2.94 1.81 -15.05
N PHE A 35 3.43 2.97 -15.50
CA PHE A 35 2.69 4.23 -15.39
C PHE A 35 1.38 4.20 -16.20
N LEU A 36 1.43 3.74 -17.46
CA LEU A 36 0.25 3.62 -18.31
C LEU A 36 -0.74 2.58 -17.76
N LEU A 37 -0.24 1.48 -17.21
CA LEU A 37 -1.07 0.47 -16.57
C LEU A 37 -1.79 1.03 -15.34
N ALA A 38 -1.09 1.79 -14.49
CA ALA A 38 -1.68 2.47 -13.33
C ALA A 38 -2.71 3.53 -13.75
N LEU A 39 -2.41 4.34 -14.77
CA LEU A 39 -3.35 5.33 -15.31
C LEU A 39 -4.63 4.65 -15.82
N ARG A 40 -4.48 3.57 -16.60
CA ARG A 40 -5.60 2.75 -17.08
C ARG A 40 -6.39 2.15 -15.92
N ALA A 41 -5.73 1.72 -14.85
CA ALA A 41 -6.41 1.23 -13.66
C ALA A 41 -7.29 2.31 -13.02
N TYR A 42 -6.78 3.54 -12.85
CA TYR A 42 -7.54 4.63 -12.26
C TYR A 42 -8.76 5.06 -13.07
N ILE A 43 -8.72 4.96 -14.40
CA ILE A 43 -9.89 5.23 -15.24
C ILE A 43 -11.06 4.29 -14.88
N TRP A 44 -10.78 3.05 -14.48
CA TRP A 44 -11.83 2.13 -14.06
C TRP A 44 -12.49 2.53 -12.74
N LEU A 45 -11.92 3.44 -11.94
CA LEU A 45 -12.51 3.86 -10.68
C LEU A 45 -13.89 4.53 -10.84
N PHE A 46 -14.16 5.12 -12.01
CA PHE A 46 -15.45 5.72 -12.35
C PHE A 46 -16.60 4.74 -12.51
N ILE A 47 -16.31 3.45 -12.72
CA ILE A 47 -17.32 2.41 -12.86
C ILE A 47 -17.39 1.66 -11.53
N PRO A 48 -18.46 1.84 -10.73
CA PRO A 48 -18.57 1.20 -9.43
C PRO A 48 -18.55 -0.32 -9.54
N VAL A 49 -18.07 -0.99 -8.50
CA VAL A 49 -18.01 -2.47 -8.35
C VAL A 49 -17.12 -3.14 -9.40
N TYR A 50 -17.56 -3.19 -10.66
CA TYR A 50 -16.82 -3.78 -11.77
C TYR A 50 -15.49 -3.07 -12.00
N GLY A 51 -15.52 -1.75 -12.06
CA GLY A 51 -14.33 -0.96 -12.31
C GLY A 51 -13.39 -0.92 -11.10
N TRP A 52 -13.91 -0.99 -9.89
CA TRP A 52 -13.09 -1.16 -8.68
C TRP A 52 -12.34 -2.50 -8.69
N ALA A 53 -13.05 -3.59 -8.99
CA ALA A 53 -12.45 -4.91 -9.17
C ALA A 53 -11.34 -4.89 -10.23
N LYS A 54 -11.62 -4.25 -11.36
CA LYS A 54 -10.69 -4.13 -12.50
C LYS A 54 -9.49 -3.23 -12.16
N CYS A 55 -9.70 -2.13 -11.47
CA CYS A 55 -8.65 -1.22 -11.01
C CYS A 55 -7.68 -1.96 -10.09
N TYR A 56 -8.20 -2.65 -9.07
CA TYR A 56 -7.37 -3.38 -8.12
C TYR A 56 -6.58 -4.53 -8.78
N ALA A 57 -7.20 -5.26 -9.70
CA ALA A 57 -6.55 -6.29 -10.49
C ALA A 57 -5.39 -5.74 -11.34
N LEU A 58 -5.59 -4.60 -12.02
CA LEU A 58 -4.57 -3.96 -12.85
C LEU A 58 -3.42 -3.35 -12.02
N ILE A 59 -3.70 -2.83 -10.83
CA ILE A 59 -2.65 -2.36 -9.90
C ILE A 59 -1.80 -3.56 -9.44
N SER A 60 -2.46 -4.66 -9.06
CA SER A 60 -1.78 -5.87 -8.58
C SER A 60 -1.02 -6.61 -9.69
N LEU A 61 -1.39 -6.42 -10.96
CA LEU A 61 -0.62 -6.90 -12.10
C LEU A 61 0.81 -6.38 -12.10
N ILE A 62 1.05 -5.15 -11.62
CA ILE A 62 2.40 -4.58 -11.55
C ILE A 62 3.29 -5.42 -10.63
N SER A 63 2.78 -5.86 -9.46
CA SER A 63 3.58 -6.73 -8.57
C SER A 63 3.79 -8.11 -9.15
N ARG A 64 2.85 -8.65 -9.94
CA ARG A 64 3.03 -9.90 -10.69
C ARG A 64 4.16 -9.79 -11.74
N LEU A 65 4.13 -8.75 -12.56
CA LEU A 65 5.16 -8.52 -13.58
C LEU A 65 6.54 -8.31 -12.95
N ALA A 66 6.61 -7.47 -11.91
CA ALA A 66 7.84 -7.22 -11.16
C ALA A 66 8.37 -8.48 -10.48
N PHE A 67 7.48 -9.35 -9.96
CA PHE A 67 7.87 -10.64 -9.41
C PHE A 67 8.42 -11.59 -10.49
N GLY A 68 7.80 -11.63 -11.67
CA GLY A 68 8.28 -12.39 -12.83
C GLY A 68 9.71 -12.01 -13.22
N GLU A 69 10.03 -10.71 -13.23
CA GLU A 69 11.41 -10.23 -13.44
C GLU A 69 12.38 -10.70 -12.35
N LEU A 70 11.96 -10.71 -11.08
CA LEU A 70 12.80 -11.16 -9.95
C LEU A 70 13.11 -12.65 -9.97
N VAL A 71 12.21 -13.47 -10.53
CA VAL A 71 12.40 -14.92 -10.64
C VAL A 71 12.95 -15.35 -12.01
N ASN A 72 13.43 -14.41 -12.83
CA ASN A 72 13.93 -14.64 -14.19
C ASN A 72 12.89 -15.29 -15.14
N GLN A 73 11.59 -15.11 -14.87
CA GLN A 73 10.50 -15.59 -15.73
C GLN A 73 9.59 -14.40 -16.08
N PRO A 74 10.06 -13.46 -16.94
CA PRO A 74 9.29 -12.27 -17.28
C PRO A 74 8.03 -12.66 -18.05
N GLU A 75 6.89 -12.14 -17.60
CA GLU A 75 5.59 -12.36 -18.24
C GLU A 75 5.21 -11.15 -19.11
N THR A 76 4.53 -11.38 -20.23
CA THR A 76 3.99 -10.29 -21.04
C THR A 76 2.79 -9.63 -20.34
N ILE A 77 2.63 -8.31 -20.52
CA ILE A 77 1.51 -7.56 -19.93
C ILE A 77 0.15 -8.18 -20.31
N SER A 78 -0.01 -8.62 -21.55
CA SER A 78 -1.26 -9.23 -22.04
C SER A 78 -1.58 -10.57 -21.37
N SER A 79 -0.57 -11.41 -21.12
CA SER A 79 -0.75 -12.68 -20.39
C SER A 79 -1.13 -12.40 -18.93
N GLY A 80 -0.35 -11.55 -18.26
CA GLY A 80 -0.62 -11.20 -16.86
C GLY A 80 -1.97 -10.50 -16.70
N GLU A 81 -2.36 -9.63 -17.63
CA GLU A 81 -3.67 -9.00 -17.65
C GLU A 81 -4.80 -10.04 -17.77
N ARG A 82 -4.64 -11.06 -18.63
CA ARG A 82 -5.61 -12.16 -18.74
C ARG A 82 -5.76 -12.90 -17.42
N PHE A 83 -4.65 -13.16 -16.73
CA PHE A 83 -4.62 -13.83 -15.43
C PHE A 83 -5.35 -13.01 -14.35
N VAL A 84 -4.97 -11.76 -14.12
CA VAL A 84 -5.61 -10.96 -13.04
C VAL A 84 -7.08 -10.66 -13.35
N ASN A 85 -7.45 -10.56 -14.63
CA ASN A 85 -8.83 -10.30 -15.04
C ASN A 85 -9.77 -11.48 -14.85
N SER A 86 -9.29 -12.71 -15.00
CA SER A 86 -10.12 -13.89 -14.70
C SER A 86 -10.45 -13.95 -13.20
N ARG A 87 -9.58 -13.35 -12.36
CA ARG A 87 -9.71 -13.31 -10.89
C ARG A 87 -10.18 -11.99 -10.32
N LYS A 88 -10.61 -11.01 -11.13
CA LYS A 88 -11.02 -9.67 -10.65
C LYS A 88 -12.06 -9.70 -9.52
N TRP A 89 -12.96 -10.68 -9.53
CA TRP A 89 -13.95 -10.85 -8.46
C TRP A 89 -13.35 -11.34 -7.14
N GLN A 90 -12.26 -12.11 -7.19
CA GLN A 90 -11.48 -12.44 -6.00
C GLN A 90 -10.80 -11.18 -5.45
N PHE A 91 -10.26 -10.31 -6.31
CA PHE A 91 -9.73 -9.01 -5.86
C PHE A 91 -10.81 -8.15 -5.20
N LEU A 92 -12.02 -8.13 -5.75
CA LEU A 92 -13.15 -7.41 -5.15
C LEU A 92 -13.55 -8.00 -3.80
N LEU A 93 -13.66 -9.33 -3.69
CA LEU A 93 -13.99 -10.00 -2.43
C LEU A 93 -12.90 -9.76 -1.38
N MET A 94 -11.63 -9.85 -1.77
CA MET A 94 -10.48 -9.52 -0.93
C MET A 94 -10.55 -8.08 -0.44
N MET A 95 -10.84 -7.13 -1.33
CA MET A 95 -11.03 -5.72 -0.96
C MET A 95 -12.18 -5.54 0.04
N LEU A 96 -13.31 -6.23 -0.14
CA LEU A 96 -14.46 -6.19 0.77
C LEU A 96 -14.12 -6.79 2.14
N LEU A 97 -13.41 -7.93 2.18
CA LEU A 97 -12.97 -8.55 3.42
C LEU A 97 -11.99 -7.64 4.18
N MET A 98 -11.03 -7.05 3.47
CA MET A 98 -10.09 -6.09 4.06
C MET A 98 -10.78 -4.83 4.56
N PHE A 99 -11.83 -4.37 3.87
CA PHE A 99 -12.67 -3.27 4.34
C PHE A 99 -13.40 -3.63 5.64
N LEU A 100 -13.97 -4.83 5.74
CA LEU A 100 -14.65 -5.30 6.95
C LEU A 100 -13.69 -5.47 8.14
N VAL A 101 -12.48 -5.98 7.90
CA VAL A 101 -11.40 -6.03 8.91
C VAL A 101 -11.05 -4.61 9.35
N GLY A 102 -10.93 -3.66 8.42
CA GLY A 102 -10.68 -2.25 8.72
C GLY A 102 -11.76 -1.64 9.63
N ILE A 103 -13.04 -1.90 9.33
CA ILE A 103 -14.16 -1.49 10.21
C ILE A 103 -13.99 -2.10 11.60
N GLY A 104 -13.72 -3.40 11.69
CA GLY A 104 -13.52 -4.07 12.99
C GLY A 104 -12.43 -3.43 13.84
N VAL A 105 -11.31 -3.04 13.22
CA VAL A 105 -10.21 -2.33 13.89
C VAL A 105 -10.66 -0.96 14.38
N VAL A 106 -11.35 -0.18 13.53
CA VAL A 106 -11.84 1.16 13.90
C VAL A 106 -12.85 1.07 15.04
N VAL A 107 -13.82 0.15 14.97
CA VAL A 107 -14.79 -0.08 16.04
C VAL A 107 -14.10 -0.50 17.32
N GLY A 108 -13.13 -1.43 17.25
CA GLY A 108 -12.34 -1.84 18.41
C GLY A 108 -11.60 -0.66 19.07
N MET A 109 -11.02 0.23 18.26
CA MET A 109 -10.36 1.45 18.75
C MET A 109 -11.35 2.42 19.39
N VAL A 110 -12.52 2.65 18.77
CA VAL A 110 -13.58 3.50 19.33
C VAL A 110 -14.05 2.96 20.67
N ILE A 111 -14.30 1.65 20.77
CA ILE A 111 -14.70 1.01 22.04
C ILE A 111 -13.61 1.17 23.09
N LEU A 112 -12.34 0.92 22.75
CA LEU A 112 -11.21 1.06 23.66
C LEU A 112 -11.13 2.49 24.24
N PHE A 113 -11.22 3.51 23.40
CA PHE A 113 -11.17 4.91 23.85
C PHE A 113 -12.45 5.34 24.57
N ALA A 114 -13.63 4.84 24.19
CA ALA A 114 -14.87 5.10 24.89
C ALA A 114 -14.84 4.52 26.32
N LEU A 115 -14.39 3.27 26.48
CA LEU A 115 -14.21 2.64 27.79
C LEU A 115 -13.20 3.42 28.64
N PHE A 116 -12.09 3.85 28.06
CA PHE A 116 -11.13 4.70 28.74
C PHE A 116 -11.73 6.05 29.16
N GLY A 117 -12.56 6.66 28.31
CA GLY A 117 -13.30 7.89 28.62
C GLY A 117 -14.27 7.74 29.79
N VAL A 118 -15.01 6.63 29.85
CA VAL A 118 -15.92 6.34 30.95
C VAL A 118 -15.15 6.10 32.26
N LEU A 119 -14.08 5.30 32.21
CA LEU A 119 -13.23 5.03 33.37
C LEU A 119 -12.57 6.30 33.91
N SER A 120 -12.05 7.15 33.02
CA SER A 120 -11.44 8.42 33.40
C SER A 120 -12.46 9.37 34.03
N ALA A 121 -13.68 9.48 33.50
CA ALA A 121 -14.75 10.28 34.10
C ALA A 121 -15.15 9.76 35.49
N ALA A 122 -15.23 8.44 35.68
CA ALA A 122 -15.54 7.84 36.98
C ALA A 122 -14.45 8.13 38.03
N LEU A 123 -13.17 8.05 37.65
CA LEU A 123 -12.03 8.32 38.52
C LEU A 123 -11.92 9.79 38.97
N VAL A 124 -12.50 10.70 38.19
CA VAL A 124 -12.48 12.15 38.47
C VAL A 124 -13.74 12.63 39.18
N GLY A 125 -14.70 11.74 39.47
CA GLY A 125 -15.93 12.07 40.21
C GLY A 125 -17.11 12.48 39.33
N GLY A 126 -17.04 12.22 38.01
CA GLY A 126 -18.11 12.48 37.05
C GLY A 126 -17.70 13.43 35.92
N VAL A 127 -18.48 13.42 34.83
CA VAL A 127 -18.24 14.30 33.67
C VAL A 127 -18.53 15.76 34.05
N GLY A 128 -17.54 16.65 33.90
CA GLY A 128 -17.70 18.09 34.15
C GLY A 128 -17.33 18.58 35.55
N GLN A 129 -16.88 17.70 36.44
CA GLN A 129 -16.35 18.08 37.75
C GLN A 129 -14.87 18.49 37.65
N GLN A 130 -14.45 19.47 38.45
CA GLN A 130 -13.06 19.93 38.49
C GLN A 130 -12.22 18.90 39.25
N GLY A 131 -11.61 17.99 38.49
CA GLY A 131 -10.79 16.92 39.03
C GLY A 131 -9.59 17.41 39.82
N ASN A 132 -9.12 16.58 40.76
CA ASN A 132 -7.83 16.79 41.39
C ASN A 132 -6.74 16.87 40.30
N PRO A 133 -5.92 17.95 40.24
CA PRO A 133 -4.88 18.08 39.22
C PRO A 133 -3.94 16.88 39.15
N ALA A 134 -3.67 16.21 40.28
CA ALA A 134 -2.86 15.00 40.30
C ALA A 134 -3.51 13.82 39.57
N SER A 135 -4.83 13.62 39.68
CA SER A 135 -5.53 12.55 38.98
C SER A 135 -5.65 12.84 37.49
N ILE A 136 -5.81 14.11 37.10
CA ILE A 136 -5.81 14.53 35.69
C ILE A 136 -4.45 14.23 35.04
N VAL A 137 -3.34 14.62 35.68
CA VAL A 137 -1.99 14.35 35.16
C VAL A 137 -1.75 12.84 35.02
N LEU A 138 -2.14 12.05 36.02
CA LEU A 138 -2.05 10.58 35.97
C LEU A 138 -2.87 10.01 34.79
N LEU A 139 -4.09 10.48 34.58
CA LEU A 139 -4.95 10.03 33.48
C LEU A 139 -4.37 10.36 32.11
N ILE A 140 -3.78 11.55 31.95
CA ILE A 140 -3.10 11.92 30.70
C ILE A 140 -1.91 10.98 30.45
N ALA A 141 -1.12 10.67 31.48
CA ALA A 141 0.00 9.74 31.34
C ALA A 141 -0.47 8.33 30.92
N ILE A 142 -1.55 7.82 31.53
CA ILE A 142 -2.13 6.53 31.16
C ILE A 142 -2.71 6.59 29.74
N ALA A 143 -3.43 7.64 29.37
CA ALA A 143 -3.99 7.83 28.04
C ALA A 143 -2.89 7.80 26.97
N LEU A 144 -1.75 8.42 27.25
CA LEU A 144 -0.59 8.43 26.36
C LEU A 144 0.00 7.02 26.19
N VAL A 145 0.16 6.27 27.28
CA VAL A 145 0.66 4.87 27.22
C VAL A 145 -0.31 3.98 26.45
N VAL A 146 -1.61 4.05 26.74
CA VAL A 146 -2.65 3.29 26.04
C VAL A 146 -2.71 3.68 24.56
N GLY A 147 -2.63 4.97 24.26
CA GLY A 147 -2.61 5.48 22.89
C GLY A 147 -1.40 4.98 22.10
N ILE A 148 -0.21 4.99 22.68
CA ILE A 148 1.00 4.44 22.05
C ILE A 148 0.87 2.93 21.84
N ALA A 149 0.41 2.18 22.85
CA ALA A 149 0.23 0.74 22.74
C ALA A 149 -0.78 0.38 21.63
N ALA A 150 -1.91 1.10 21.56
CA ALA A 150 -2.92 0.92 20.53
C ALA A 150 -2.37 1.28 19.14
N PHE A 151 -1.62 2.37 19.02
CA PHE A 151 -0.96 2.78 17.78
C PHE A 151 0.04 1.72 17.28
N ILE A 152 0.90 1.21 18.16
CA ILE A 152 1.83 0.11 17.82
C ILE A 152 1.06 -1.14 17.41
N GLY A 153 -0.04 -1.47 18.11
CA GLY A 153 -0.92 -2.59 17.75
C GLY A 153 -1.50 -2.46 16.34
N VAL A 154 -1.98 -1.27 15.96
CA VAL A 154 -2.49 -0.99 14.61
C VAL A 154 -1.36 -1.09 13.58
N LEU A 155 -0.18 -0.50 13.82
CA LEU A 155 0.96 -0.60 12.90
C LEU A 155 1.40 -2.05 12.70
N TRP A 156 1.45 -2.83 13.78
CA TRP A 156 1.73 -4.26 13.72
C TRP A 156 0.70 -4.98 12.85
N LEU A 157 -0.59 -4.69 13.04
CA LEU A 157 -1.66 -5.30 12.25
C LEU A 157 -1.58 -4.91 10.76
N LEU A 158 -1.30 -3.65 10.44
CA LEU A 158 -1.14 -3.18 9.06
C LEU A 158 -0.04 -3.95 8.32
N THR A 159 1.05 -4.30 9.00
CA THR A 159 2.13 -5.09 8.37
C THR A 159 1.68 -6.49 7.99
N ARG A 160 0.74 -7.07 8.75
CA ARG A 160 0.17 -8.40 8.47
C ARG A 160 -0.60 -8.45 7.17
N PHE A 161 -1.29 -7.35 6.88
CA PHE A 161 -2.11 -7.21 5.70
C PHE A 161 -1.42 -6.47 4.54
N TYR A 162 -0.13 -6.15 4.70
CA TYR A 162 0.60 -5.32 3.74
C TYR A 162 0.74 -5.97 2.34
N LEU A 163 0.81 -7.30 2.29
CA LEU A 163 1.05 -8.06 1.06
C LEU A 163 -0.19 -8.77 0.52
N VAL A 164 -1.39 -8.53 1.04
CA VAL A 164 -2.60 -9.34 0.76
C VAL A 164 -2.95 -9.42 -0.74
N ASP A 165 -2.63 -8.39 -1.51
CA ASP A 165 -2.86 -8.31 -2.96
C ASP A 165 -1.87 -9.16 -3.77
N VAL A 166 -0.66 -9.36 -3.26
CA VAL A 166 0.48 -9.93 -4.01
C VAL A 166 0.35 -11.44 -4.25
N PRO A 167 0.06 -12.30 -3.23
CA PRO A 167 -0.17 -13.71 -3.46
C PRO A 167 -1.33 -13.96 -4.41
N LEU A 168 -2.42 -13.19 -4.32
CA LEU A 168 -3.57 -13.33 -5.21
C LEU A 168 -3.24 -12.98 -6.67
N ALA A 169 -2.31 -12.06 -6.89
CA ALA A 169 -1.84 -11.70 -8.23
C ALA A 169 -0.83 -12.69 -8.81
N ILE A 170 -0.08 -13.41 -7.98
CA ILE A 170 1.04 -14.27 -8.41
C ILE A 170 0.65 -15.74 -8.41
N GLU A 171 0.05 -16.23 -7.33
CA GLU A 171 -0.20 -17.65 -7.10
C GLU A 171 -1.52 -18.11 -7.76
N GLU A 172 -1.52 -19.28 -8.38
CA GLU A 172 -2.66 -19.77 -9.16
C GLU A 172 -3.76 -20.44 -8.31
N ASN A 173 -3.44 -20.94 -7.12
CA ASN A 173 -4.38 -21.73 -6.31
C ASN A 173 -4.79 -21.00 -5.02
N ILE A 174 -4.85 -19.67 -5.08
CA ILE A 174 -5.23 -18.82 -3.95
C ILE A 174 -6.51 -18.03 -4.27
N ASP A 175 -7.39 -17.99 -3.28
CA ASP A 175 -8.64 -17.25 -3.25
C ASP A 175 -8.51 -16.04 -2.31
N ALA A 176 -9.52 -15.18 -2.31
CA ALA A 176 -9.55 -13.94 -1.55
C ALA A 176 -9.39 -14.08 -0.02
N THR A 177 -9.85 -15.18 0.58
CA THR A 177 -9.67 -15.44 2.02
C THR A 177 -8.30 -16.05 2.30
N SER A 178 -7.87 -17.01 1.48
CA SER A 178 -6.57 -17.66 1.66
C SER A 178 -5.40 -16.71 1.41
N THR A 179 -5.54 -15.70 0.54
CA THR A 179 -4.50 -14.67 0.37
C THR A 179 -4.27 -13.83 1.63
N ILE A 180 -5.30 -13.63 2.45
CA ILE A 180 -5.18 -12.91 3.73
C ILE A 180 -4.36 -13.74 4.71
N SER A 181 -4.71 -15.02 4.87
CA SER A 181 -3.94 -15.96 5.71
C SER A 181 -2.50 -16.10 5.22
N ARG A 182 -2.30 -16.17 3.91
CA ARG A 182 -0.99 -16.23 3.27
C ARG A 182 -0.12 -15.02 3.60
N SER A 183 -0.68 -13.80 3.46
CA SER A 183 0.01 -12.56 3.86
C SER A 183 0.35 -12.57 5.35
N TRP A 184 -0.56 -13.03 6.19
CA TRP A 184 -0.33 -13.16 7.63
C TRP A 184 0.85 -14.08 7.94
N GLU A 185 0.87 -15.28 7.37
CA GLU A 185 1.92 -16.28 7.54
C GLU A 185 3.28 -15.73 7.08
N LEU A 186 3.35 -15.20 5.85
CA LEU A 186 4.61 -14.72 5.28
C LEU A 186 5.23 -13.57 6.09
N THR A 187 4.40 -12.69 6.65
CA THR A 187 4.85 -11.51 7.41
C THR A 187 5.28 -11.84 8.86
N GLN A 188 5.03 -13.07 9.36
CA GLN A 188 5.41 -13.46 10.74
C GLN A 188 6.93 -13.34 10.94
N GLY A 189 7.33 -12.79 12.09
CA GLY A 189 8.75 -12.58 12.43
C GLY A 189 9.46 -11.46 11.66
N TYR A 190 8.83 -10.82 10.65
CA TYR A 190 9.46 -9.80 9.82
C TYR A 190 8.78 -8.41 9.91
N VAL A 191 7.87 -8.22 10.86
CA VAL A 191 7.07 -6.98 11.06
C VAL A 191 7.94 -5.73 11.03
N TRP A 192 8.96 -5.64 11.89
CA TRP A 192 9.84 -4.46 11.98
C TRP A 192 10.60 -4.17 10.68
N ARG A 193 11.01 -5.21 9.96
CA ARG A 193 11.71 -5.07 8.70
C ARG A 193 10.78 -4.54 7.61
N ILE A 194 9.56 -5.06 7.53
CA ILE A 194 8.55 -4.56 6.59
C ILE A 194 8.21 -3.11 6.93
N MET A 195 8.01 -2.77 8.22
CA MET A 195 7.77 -1.38 8.64
C MET A 195 8.91 -0.45 8.20
N PHE A 196 10.16 -0.83 8.40
CA PHE A 196 11.29 0.03 8.03
C PHE A 196 11.44 0.14 6.50
N ILE A 197 11.22 -0.94 5.74
CA ILE A 197 11.19 -0.88 4.27
C ILE A 197 10.07 0.05 3.80
N SER A 198 8.85 -0.11 4.33
CA SER A 198 7.70 0.73 3.98
C SER A 198 7.91 2.18 4.39
N PHE A 199 8.59 2.44 5.52
CA PHE A 199 8.96 3.79 5.95
C PHE A 199 9.96 4.44 5.00
N VAL A 200 11.03 3.73 4.61
CA VAL A 200 12.00 4.24 3.62
C VAL A 200 11.34 4.46 2.27
N ALA A 201 10.50 3.52 1.82
CA ALA A 201 9.71 3.66 0.59
C ALA A 201 8.81 4.90 0.65
N PHE A 202 8.11 5.11 1.77
CA PHE A 202 7.29 6.30 2.00
C PHE A 202 8.10 7.59 1.83
N LEU A 203 9.27 7.68 2.48
CA LEU A 203 10.14 8.87 2.37
C LEU A 203 10.55 9.18 0.92
N ILE A 204 10.81 8.15 0.11
CA ILE A 204 11.17 8.32 -1.31
C ILE A 204 10.01 8.87 -2.14
N THR A 205 8.76 8.61 -1.75
CA THR A 205 7.60 9.16 -2.45
C THR A 205 7.32 10.63 -2.11
N ILE A 206 7.85 11.16 -0.99
CA ILE A 206 7.58 12.53 -0.53
C ILE A 206 7.96 13.60 -1.58
N PRO A 207 9.18 13.61 -2.17
CA PRO A 207 9.55 14.61 -3.17
C PRO A 207 8.63 14.61 -4.39
N ILE A 208 8.21 13.42 -4.82
CA ILE A 208 7.29 13.25 -5.96
C ILE A 208 5.92 13.84 -5.61
N GLN A 209 5.40 13.53 -4.43
CA GLN A 209 4.13 14.09 -3.94
C GLN A 209 4.19 15.61 -3.83
N ILE A 210 5.26 16.17 -3.25
CA ILE A 210 5.45 17.62 -3.15
C ILE A 210 5.45 18.25 -4.54
N ALA A 211 6.17 17.68 -5.50
CA ALA A 211 6.19 18.19 -6.87
C ALA A 211 4.79 18.21 -7.51
N PHE A 212 4.02 17.12 -7.39
CA PHE A 212 2.65 17.07 -7.90
C PHE A 212 1.71 18.04 -7.17
N GLN A 213 1.88 18.23 -5.86
CA GLN A 213 1.09 19.19 -5.08
C GLN A 213 1.40 20.63 -5.47
N ILE A 214 2.66 20.97 -5.73
CA ILE A 214 3.06 22.29 -6.24
C ILE A 214 2.42 22.53 -7.61
N VAL A 215 2.56 21.57 -8.55
CA VAL A 215 1.96 21.69 -9.88
C VAL A 215 0.44 21.84 -9.79
N SER A 216 -0.23 21.00 -8.99
CA SER A 216 -1.66 21.09 -8.74
C SER A 216 -2.05 22.45 -8.16
N GLY A 217 -1.32 22.94 -7.14
CA GLY A 217 -1.57 24.24 -6.52
C GLY A 217 -1.41 25.42 -7.48
N ILE A 218 -0.38 25.41 -8.33
CA ILE A 218 -0.17 26.43 -9.37
C ILE A 218 -1.36 26.42 -10.35
N VAL A 219 -1.76 25.23 -10.81
CA VAL A 219 -2.92 25.06 -11.70
C VAL A 219 -4.19 25.60 -11.03
N GLN A 220 -4.42 25.26 -9.76
CA GLN A 220 -5.56 25.77 -8.99
C GLN A 220 -5.56 27.28 -8.87
N LEU A 221 -4.39 27.89 -8.60
CA LEU A 221 -4.27 29.35 -8.47
C LEU A 221 -4.52 30.05 -9.81
N VAL A 222 -3.86 29.61 -10.89
CA VAL A 222 -3.98 30.22 -12.21
C VAL A 222 -5.39 30.06 -12.75
N LEU A 223 -5.88 28.82 -12.87
CA LEU A 223 -7.19 28.56 -13.46
C LEU A 223 -8.33 28.99 -12.52
N GLY A 224 -8.20 28.80 -11.21
CA GLY A 224 -9.22 29.25 -10.26
C GLY A 224 -9.43 30.76 -10.28
N SER A 225 -8.37 31.54 -10.49
CA SER A 225 -8.48 33.01 -10.63
C SER A 225 -9.07 33.48 -11.95
N LEU A 226 -9.04 32.63 -12.99
CA LEU A 226 -9.59 32.92 -14.33
C LEU A 226 -11.09 32.59 -14.45
N ILE A 227 -11.62 31.80 -13.53
CA ILE A 227 -13.02 31.38 -13.50
C ILE A 227 -13.79 32.40 -12.66
N GLY A 228 -14.42 33.38 -13.32
CA GLY A 228 -15.41 34.25 -12.67
C GLY A 228 -16.60 33.45 -12.13
N GLU A 229 -17.42 34.08 -11.28
CA GLU A 229 -18.42 33.43 -10.41
C GLU A 229 -19.50 32.56 -11.12
N ASP A 230 -19.63 32.54 -12.45
CA ASP A 230 -20.89 32.05 -13.05
C ASP A 230 -20.83 31.38 -14.44
N LEU A 231 -19.85 30.50 -14.69
CA LEU A 231 -19.85 29.66 -15.90
C LEU A 231 -19.58 28.18 -15.55
N GLY A 232 -20.65 27.41 -15.37
CA GLY A 232 -20.58 25.98 -15.02
C GLY A 232 -19.71 25.12 -15.96
N PHE A 233 -19.53 25.53 -17.23
CA PHE A 233 -18.61 24.86 -18.15
C PHE A 233 -17.14 24.98 -17.72
N PHE A 234 -16.68 26.17 -17.33
CA PHE A 234 -15.29 26.36 -16.91
C PHE A 234 -14.99 25.64 -15.60
N THR A 235 -15.95 25.61 -14.67
CA THR A 235 -15.87 24.83 -13.44
C THR A 235 -15.76 23.33 -13.71
N LEU A 236 -16.50 22.80 -14.70
CA LEU A 236 -16.39 21.40 -15.10
C LEU A 236 -15.01 21.09 -15.69
N VAL A 237 -14.53 21.89 -16.65
CA VAL A 237 -13.21 21.72 -17.28
C VAL A 237 -12.10 21.75 -16.23
N TYR A 238 -12.17 22.71 -15.30
CA TYR A 238 -11.26 22.81 -14.17
C TYR A 238 -11.29 21.57 -13.28
N SER A 239 -12.47 21.09 -12.91
CA SER A 239 -12.63 19.91 -12.05
C SER A 239 -12.07 18.64 -12.70
N VAL A 240 -12.33 18.46 -14.00
CA VAL A 240 -11.78 17.34 -14.79
C VAL A 240 -10.25 17.41 -14.86
N LEU A 241 -9.70 18.61 -15.05
CA LEU A 241 -8.26 18.82 -15.12
C LEU A 241 -7.57 18.51 -13.78
N ILE A 242 -8.12 19.00 -12.66
CA ILE A 242 -7.60 18.70 -11.31
C ILE A 242 -7.69 17.20 -11.01
N LEU A 243 -8.79 16.55 -11.39
CA LEU A 243 -8.93 15.10 -11.26
C LEU A 243 -7.86 14.36 -12.08
N ALA A 244 -7.62 14.77 -13.33
CA ALA A 244 -6.62 14.16 -14.19
C ALA A 244 -5.20 14.30 -13.62
N LEU A 245 -4.85 15.47 -13.06
CA LEU A 245 -3.59 15.71 -12.36
C LEU A 245 -3.46 14.81 -11.12
N SER A 246 -4.52 14.67 -10.32
CA SER A 246 -4.55 13.79 -9.16
C SER A 246 -4.32 12.32 -9.53
N PHE A 247 -4.97 11.85 -10.61
CA PHE A 247 -4.79 10.50 -11.12
C PHE A 247 -3.39 10.29 -11.68
N ALA A 248 -2.83 11.26 -12.42
CA ALA A 248 -1.46 11.19 -12.92
C ALA A 248 -0.43 11.13 -11.78
N GLY A 249 -0.58 11.96 -10.74
CA GLY A 249 0.28 11.93 -9.57
C GLY A 249 0.22 10.59 -8.83
N SER A 250 -0.98 10.04 -8.66
CA SER A 250 -1.17 8.74 -8.03
C SER A 250 -0.60 7.59 -8.88
N ALA A 251 -0.76 7.65 -10.21
CA ALA A 251 -0.23 6.68 -11.18
C ALA A 251 1.30 6.68 -11.24
N ALA A 252 1.96 7.78 -10.90
CA ALA A 252 3.41 7.84 -10.77
C ALA A 252 3.94 7.12 -9.51
N ILE A 253 3.12 6.98 -8.47
CA ILE A 253 3.53 6.48 -7.15
C ILE A 253 3.17 5.01 -6.96
N VAL A 254 2.00 4.58 -7.41
CA VAL A 254 1.53 3.19 -7.21
C VAL A 254 2.46 2.11 -7.76
N PRO A 255 3.04 2.24 -8.97
CA PRO A 255 4.00 1.27 -9.47
C PRO A 255 5.20 1.03 -8.55
N PHE A 256 5.70 2.09 -7.91
CA PHE A 256 6.79 1.98 -6.96
C PHE A 256 6.38 1.16 -5.73
N TRP A 257 5.18 1.37 -5.18
CA TRP A 257 4.69 0.54 -4.09
C TRP A 257 4.52 -0.92 -4.48
N GLN A 258 3.99 -1.19 -5.67
CA GLN A 258 3.76 -2.56 -6.16
C GLN A 258 5.07 -3.31 -6.43
N THR A 259 6.09 -2.64 -6.98
CA THR A 259 7.42 -3.23 -7.16
C THR A 259 8.11 -3.49 -5.83
N VAL A 260 8.03 -2.57 -4.85
CA VAL A 260 8.55 -2.81 -3.49
C VAL A 260 7.85 -4.00 -2.84
N LYS A 261 6.51 -4.09 -2.94
CA LYS A 261 5.74 -5.24 -2.46
C LYS A 261 6.18 -6.56 -3.10
N ALA A 262 6.42 -6.58 -4.41
CA ALA A 262 6.93 -7.76 -5.12
C ALA A 262 8.30 -8.20 -4.60
N VAL A 263 9.22 -7.26 -4.37
CA VAL A 263 10.55 -7.57 -3.80
C VAL A 263 10.45 -8.10 -2.36
N ILE A 264 9.59 -7.50 -1.53
CA ILE A 264 9.35 -8.01 -0.16
C ILE A 264 8.78 -9.43 -0.23
N TYR A 265 7.80 -9.66 -1.08
CA TYR A 265 7.18 -10.98 -1.24
C TYR A 265 8.19 -12.03 -1.71
N TYR A 266 9.03 -11.70 -2.70
CA TYR A 266 10.16 -12.54 -3.13
C TYR A 266 11.12 -12.86 -1.98
N ASP A 267 11.54 -11.86 -1.20
CA ASP A 267 12.46 -12.06 -0.07
C ASP A 267 11.84 -12.93 1.03
N LEU A 268 10.58 -12.71 1.39
CA LEU A 268 9.89 -13.51 2.41
C LEU A 268 9.71 -14.96 1.96
N ARG A 269 9.35 -15.18 0.69
CA ARG A 269 9.19 -16.52 0.12
C ARG A 269 10.52 -17.25 0.00
N SER A 270 11.59 -16.55 -0.39
CA SER A 270 12.95 -17.10 -0.38
C SER A 270 13.37 -17.57 1.01
N ARG A 271 13.04 -16.81 2.07
CA ARG A 271 13.39 -17.15 3.46
C ARG A 271 12.55 -18.27 4.07
N ARG A 272 11.25 -18.26 3.83
CA ARG A 272 10.31 -19.19 4.48
C ARG A 272 10.17 -20.50 3.71
N GLU A 273 10.24 -20.44 2.39
CA GLU A 273 9.90 -21.55 1.51
C GLU A 273 11.11 -22.03 0.71
N GLY A 274 12.26 -21.36 0.83
CA GLY A 274 13.45 -21.73 0.06
C GLY A 274 13.27 -21.51 -1.44
N LEU A 275 12.47 -20.53 -1.86
CA LEU A 275 12.18 -20.26 -3.29
C LEU A 275 13.46 -20.18 -4.15
N GLY A 276 14.55 -19.60 -3.61
CA GLY A 276 15.82 -19.53 -4.32
C GLY A 276 16.41 -20.91 -4.68
N LEU A 277 16.16 -21.94 -3.87
CA LEU A 277 16.56 -23.33 -4.17
C LEU A 277 15.69 -23.91 -5.29
N GLN A 278 14.37 -23.71 -5.22
CA GLN A 278 13.42 -24.20 -6.21
C GLN A 278 13.70 -23.63 -7.61
N LEU A 279 14.06 -22.35 -7.69
CA LEU A 279 14.40 -21.70 -8.95
C LEU A 279 15.70 -22.24 -9.55
N ARG A 280 16.71 -22.52 -8.71
CA ARG A 280 17.97 -23.11 -9.18
C ARG A 280 17.75 -24.50 -9.77
N ASP A 281 16.88 -25.31 -9.15
CA ASP A 281 16.61 -26.67 -9.63
C ASP A 281 15.83 -26.69 -10.95
N HIS A 282 15.17 -25.59 -11.35
CA HIS A 282 14.50 -25.44 -12.65
C HIS A 282 15.45 -24.98 -13.78
N GLU A 283 16.66 -24.50 -13.45
CA GLU A 283 17.66 -24.07 -14.44
C GLU A 283 18.64 -25.19 -14.84
N ILE A 284 18.52 -26.40 -14.25
CA ILE A 284 19.32 -27.60 -14.52
C ILE A 284 18.54 -28.56 -15.42
#